data_AF-A0A2Z5YS54-F1
#
_entry.id   AF-A0A2Z5YS54-F1
#
_cell.length_a   1.000
_cell.length_b   1.000
_cell.length_c   1.000
_cell.angle_alpha   90.00
_cell.angle_beta   90.00
_cell.angle_gamma   90.00
#
_symmetry.space_group_name_H-M   'P 1'
#
loop_
_entity.id
_entity.type
_entity.pdbx_description
1 polymer ?
#
loop_
_entity_poly.entity_id
_entity_poly.type
_entity_poly.pdbx_seq_one_letter_code
_entity_poly.pdbx_strand_id
1 'polypeptide(L)'
;MNVKTASMGLALALLAMASVPAQAQEAAPAATQAPAPFVPADFAVPQRAEGPGFTLVPLGPDLVKLDFDAYMSSIPHLQQTFSRSTDWPREGLNDADAMRDMEGEQARFAARKSFAYGVLTPDGSRERGSVYVSPSPVPGYDAVVRLWVTKAEYDAGFDAELYDWVQAWVKKEWPFAKVAYPGRAIDWASWDAMVAEKPR
;
A
#
# COMPACT_ATOMS: atom_id res chain seq x y z
N MET A 1 -45.41 32.29 -83.58
CA MET A 1 -45.76 31.38 -84.68
C MET A 1 -45.71 29.95 -84.16
N ASN A 2 -46.88 29.34 -84.06
CA ASN A 2 -47.28 27.93 -84.12
C ASN A 2 -46.47 26.76 -83.51
N VAL A 3 -47.15 26.10 -82.55
CA VAL A 3 -47.61 24.68 -82.49
C VAL A 3 -46.60 23.55 -82.81
N LYS A 4 -46.36 22.63 -81.86
CA LYS A 4 -46.89 21.24 -81.86
C LYS A 4 -46.40 20.36 -80.69
N THR A 5 -47.38 19.66 -80.13
CA THR A 5 -47.44 18.50 -79.23
C THR A 5 -46.59 17.29 -79.66
N ALA A 6 -46.13 16.47 -78.71
CA ALA A 6 -46.50 15.05 -78.59
C ALA A 6 -45.89 14.34 -77.37
N SER A 7 -46.70 13.42 -76.83
CA SER A 7 -46.61 12.56 -75.64
C SER A 7 -45.41 11.60 -75.55
N MET A 8 -45.12 11.09 -74.33
CA MET A 8 -45.45 9.71 -73.88
C MET A 8 -44.49 9.24 -72.78
N GLY A 9 -45.01 8.61 -71.71
CA GLY A 9 -44.16 7.85 -70.76
C GLY A 9 -44.71 7.77 -69.34
N LEU A 10 -45.71 6.92 -69.14
CA LEU A 10 -46.20 6.49 -67.83
C LEU A 10 -45.18 5.53 -67.18
N ALA A 11 -44.67 5.85 -65.99
CA ALA A 11 -43.96 4.89 -65.14
C ALA A 11 -44.40 5.08 -63.68
N LEU A 12 -45.28 4.18 -63.25
CA LEU A 12 -45.70 4.01 -61.86
C LEU A 12 -44.53 3.39 -61.09
N ALA A 13 -43.90 4.13 -60.17
CA ALA A 13 -42.92 3.60 -59.24
C ALA A 13 -43.53 3.52 -57.84
N LEU A 14 -43.77 2.29 -57.38
CA LEU A 14 -44.17 1.96 -56.01
C LEU A 14 -43.05 2.34 -55.03
N LEU A 15 -43.27 3.35 -54.18
CA LEU A 15 -42.44 3.59 -53.00
C LEU A 15 -42.89 2.65 -51.87
N ALA A 16 -42.11 1.59 -51.62
CA ALA A 16 -42.19 0.83 -50.39
C ALA A 16 -41.38 1.56 -49.30
N MET A 17 -42.07 2.03 -48.25
CA MET A 17 -41.48 2.60 -47.06
C MET A 17 -40.81 1.49 -46.23
N ALA A 18 -39.49 1.44 -46.20
CA ALA A 18 -38.76 0.59 -45.28
C ALA A 18 -38.72 1.26 -43.89
N SER A 19 -39.47 0.71 -42.95
CA SER A 19 -39.41 1.05 -41.53
C SER A 19 -38.08 0.59 -40.93
N VAL A 20 -37.28 1.53 -40.45
CA VAL A 20 -36.03 1.27 -39.71
C VAL A 20 -36.40 0.91 -38.27
N PRO A 21 -35.93 -0.22 -37.70
CA PRO A 21 -36.18 -0.50 -36.29
C PRO A 21 -35.28 0.38 -35.42
N ALA A 22 -35.86 0.96 -34.38
CA ALA A 22 -35.13 1.65 -33.33
C ALA A 22 -34.27 0.64 -32.56
N GLN A 23 -32.95 0.72 -32.67
CA GLN A 23 -32.03 -0.03 -31.83
C GLN A 23 -32.04 0.60 -30.44
N ALA A 24 -32.51 -0.17 -29.45
CA ALA A 24 -32.36 0.16 -28.05
C ALA A 24 -30.87 0.16 -27.71
N GLN A 25 -30.35 1.33 -27.33
CA GLN A 25 -28.97 1.45 -26.87
C GLN A 25 -28.88 0.88 -25.46
N GLU A 26 -28.39 -0.35 -25.34
CA GLU A 26 -28.01 -0.94 -24.06
C GLU A 26 -26.98 -0.02 -23.38
N ALA A 27 -27.35 0.52 -22.21
CA ALA A 27 -26.44 1.29 -21.39
C ALA A 27 -25.28 0.40 -20.95
N ALA A 28 -24.06 0.81 -21.29
CA ALA A 28 -22.85 0.12 -20.84
C ALA A 28 -22.84 0.01 -19.30
N PRO A 29 -22.38 -1.12 -18.74
CA PRO A 29 -22.28 -1.27 -17.29
C PRO A 29 -21.37 -0.18 -16.73
N ALA A 30 -21.82 0.46 -15.64
CA ALA A 30 -21.03 1.44 -14.91
C ALA A 30 -19.68 0.82 -14.53
N ALA A 31 -18.59 1.39 -15.04
CA ALA A 31 -17.24 0.96 -14.67
C ALA A 31 -17.08 1.15 -13.16
N THR A 32 -16.90 0.05 -12.43
CA THR A 32 -16.46 0.07 -11.04
C THR A 32 -15.11 0.76 -11.01
N GLN A 33 -15.05 1.99 -10.47
CA GLN A 33 -13.79 2.72 -10.34
C GLN A 33 -12.85 1.88 -9.47
N ALA A 34 -11.66 1.58 -9.99
CA ALA A 34 -10.62 0.96 -9.19
C ALA A 34 -10.34 1.86 -7.98
N PRO A 35 -10.12 1.29 -6.78
CA PRO A 35 -9.83 2.08 -5.59
C PRO A 35 -8.63 3.00 -5.85
N ALA A 36 -8.70 4.23 -5.33
CA ALA A 36 -7.62 5.20 -5.47
C ALA A 36 -6.31 4.63 -4.92
N PRO A 37 -5.16 4.90 -5.56
CA PRO A 37 -3.88 4.40 -5.10
C PRO A 37 -3.52 4.99 -3.74
N PHE A 38 -2.79 4.22 -2.92
CA PHE A 38 -2.40 4.65 -1.56
C PHE A 38 -1.54 5.93 -1.56
N VAL A 39 -0.71 6.09 -2.58
CA VAL A 39 0.10 7.29 -2.82
C VAL A 39 -0.08 7.74 -4.27
N PRO A 40 0.08 9.03 -4.60
CA PRO A 40 -0.03 9.54 -5.98
C PRO A 40 0.82 8.73 -6.95
N ALA A 41 0.38 8.57 -8.20
CA ALA A 41 1.08 7.73 -9.17
C ALA A 41 2.49 8.23 -9.49
N ASP A 42 2.70 9.55 -9.44
CA ASP A 42 3.96 10.25 -9.67
C ASP A 42 4.82 10.38 -8.40
N PHE A 43 4.32 9.97 -7.24
CA PHE A 43 5.10 10.00 -6.00
C PHE A 43 6.26 9.01 -6.06
N ALA A 44 7.49 9.53 -5.95
CA ALA A 44 8.72 8.75 -5.90
C ALA A 44 8.88 8.13 -4.50
N VAL A 45 8.42 6.89 -4.34
CA VAL A 45 8.55 6.16 -3.07
C VAL A 45 10.04 5.98 -2.74
N PRO A 46 10.50 6.38 -1.54
CA PRO A 46 11.91 6.26 -1.16
C PRO A 46 12.40 4.82 -1.30
N GLN A 47 13.45 4.62 -2.10
CA GLN A 47 14.17 3.33 -2.23
C GLN A 47 15.30 3.22 -1.21
N ARG A 48 15.65 4.33 -0.56
CA ARG A 48 16.67 4.42 0.48
C ARG A 48 16.43 5.70 1.27
N ALA A 49 16.62 5.66 2.59
CA ALA A 49 16.62 6.85 3.43
C ALA A 49 17.71 6.74 4.50
N GLU A 50 18.53 7.79 4.63
CA GLU A 50 19.67 7.80 5.56
C GLU A 50 19.30 8.49 6.87
N GLY A 51 19.50 7.77 7.97
CA GLY A 51 19.38 8.31 9.32
C GLY A 51 20.74 8.43 10.01
N PRO A 52 20.80 9.00 11.22
CA PRO A 52 22.02 9.07 12.01
C PRO A 52 22.46 7.66 12.43
N GLY A 53 23.42 7.07 11.71
CA GLY A 53 23.95 5.75 12.03
C GLY A 53 23.05 4.57 11.63
N PHE A 54 22.16 4.76 10.65
CA PHE A 54 21.39 3.67 10.04
C PHE A 54 20.89 4.05 8.64
N THR A 55 20.41 3.07 7.89
CA THR A 55 19.77 3.28 6.59
C THR A 55 18.49 2.46 6.51
N LEU A 56 17.40 3.07 6.04
CA LEU A 56 16.20 2.35 5.63
C LEU A 56 16.32 1.92 4.18
N VAL A 57 16.05 0.65 3.88
CA VAL A 57 15.92 0.12 2.52
C VAL A 57 14.68 -0.78 2.44
N PRO A 58 13.99 -0.88 1.29
CA PRO A 58 12.82 -1.75 1.15
C PRO A 58 13.12 -3.19 1.53
N LEU A 59 12.21 -3.81 2.29
CA LEU A 59 12.27 -5.25 2.56
C LEU A 59 12.03 -6.05 1.27
N GLY A 60 12.74 -7.17 1.15
CA GLY A 60 12.67 -8.07 0.02
C GLY A 60 13.63 -9.25 0.18
N PRO A 61 13.64 -10.20 -0.78
CA PRO A 61 14.40 -11.44 -0.68
C PRO A 61 15.88 -11.27 -0.30
N ASP A 62 16.51 -10.20 -0.76
CA ASP A 62 17.93 -9.92 -0.48
C ASP A 62 18.22 -9.67 1.02
N LEU A 63 17.20 -9.28 1.81
CA LEU A 63 17.31 -9.03 3.24
C LEU A 63 16.81 -10.17 4.12
N VAL A 64 16.28 -11.26 3.55
CA VAL A 64 15.59 -12.32 4.30
C VAL A 64 16.39 -12.82 5.49
N LYS A 65 17.71 -12.99 5.33
CA LYS A 65 18.56 -13.50 6.40
C LYS A 65 18.71 -12.47 7.52
N LEU A 66 18.89 -11.20 7.17
CA LEU A 66 19.10 -10.13 8.15
C LEU A 66 17.84 -9.89 8.98
N ASP A 67 16.68 -9.86 8.32
CA ASP A 67 15.38 -9.72 8.98
C ASP A 67 15.08 -10.93 9.87
N PHE A 68 15.29 -12.14 9.35
CA PHE A 68 15.12 -13.39 10.10
C PHE A 68 15.97 -13.40 11.37
N ASP A 69 17.27 -13.13 11.26
CA ASP A 69 18.17 -13.07 12.42
C ASP A 69 17.70 -12.00 13.43
N ALA A 70 17.23 -10.84 12.94
CA ALA A 70 16.76 -9.74 13.77
C ALA A 70 15.52 -10.10 14.58
N TYR A 71 14.43 -10.54 13.95
CA TYR A 71 13.20 -10.84 14.69
C TYR A 71 13.32 -12.11 15.55
N MET A 72 14.09 -13.12 15.12
CA MET A 72 14.27 -14.35 15.88
C MET A 72 15.07 -14.11 17.16
N SER A 73 16.00 -13.15 17.17
CA SER A 73 16.73 -12.74 18.37
C SER A 73 15.85 -12.02 19.42
N SER A 74 14.63 -11.63 19.04
CA SER A 74 13.82 -10.65 19.77
C SER A 74 12.40 -11.14 20.05
N ILE A 75 12.16 -12.46 20.01
CA ILE A 75 10.80 -13.03 20.06
C ILE A 75 9.95 -12.48 21.22
N PRO A 76 10.33 -12.66 22.51
CA PRO A 76 9.48 -12.21 23.61
C PRO A 76 9.22 -10.70 23.58
N HIS A 77 10.23 -9.92 23.16
CA HIS A 77 10.12 -8.48 23.04
C HIS A 77 9.09 -8.09 21.98
N LEU A 78 9.21 -8.61 20.76
CA LEU A 78 8.32 -8.27 19.65
C LEU A 78 6.90 -8.75 19.89
N GLN A 79 6.72 -9.92 20.50
CA GLN A 79 5.41 -10.42 20.92
C GLN A 79 4.73 -9.47 21.91
N GLN A 80 5.48 -8.83 22.80
CA GLN A 80 4.93 -7.90 23.79
C GLN A 80 4.70 -6.49 23.23
N THR A 81 5.64 -5.96 22.43
CA THR A 81 5.69 -4.53 22.10
C THR A 81 5.17 -4.21 20.70
N PHE A 82 5.20 -5.16 19.77
CA PHE A 82 4.88 -4.93 18.36
C PHE A 82 3.71 -5.76 17.87
N SER A 83 3.84 -7.09 17.83
CA SER A 83 2.80 -7.96 17.27
C SER A 83 1.63 -8.15 18.21
N ARG A 84 1.88 -8.06 19.53
CA ARG A 84 0.88 -8.29 20.59
C ARG A 84 0.22 -9.67 20.47
N SER A 85 0.95 -10.64 19.92
CA SER A 85 0.52 -12.02 19.70
C SER A 85 1.71 -12.95 19.81
N THR A 86 1.46 -14.21 20.21
CA THR A 86 2.45 -15.28 20.19
C THR A 86 2.62 -15.93 18.81
N ASP A 87 1.81 -15.54 17.83
CA ASP A 87 1.84 -16.13 16.49
C ASP A 87 3.06 -15.69 15.68
N TRP A 88 3.54 -14.46 15.91
CA TRP A 88 4.73 -13.91 15.28
C TRP A 88 5.47 -12.91 16.19
N PRO A 89 6.81 -12.89 16.15
CA PRO A 89 7.64 -14.01 15.69
C PRO A 89 7.50 -15.17 16.69
N ARG A 90 7.85 -16.39 16.28
CA ARG A 90 7.81 -17.57 17.18
C ARG A 90 8.91 -18.54 16.82
N GLU A 91 9.24 -19.42 17.76
CA GLU A 91 10.14 -20.53 17.49
C GLU A 91 9.58 -21.44 16.38
N GLY A 92 10.48 -22.04 15.60
CA GLY A 92 10.13 -22.96 14.52
C GLY A 92 9.58 -22.31 13.25
N LEU A 93 9.70 -20.99 13.08
CA LEU A 93 9.64 -20.38 11.75
C LEU A 93 10.84 -20.88 10.93
N ASN A 94 10.59 -21.26 9.68
CA ASN A 94 11.64 -21.76 8.79
C ASN A 94 11.98 -20.74 7.69
N ASP A 95 13.12 -20.95 7.05
CA ASP A 95 13.65 -20.07 5.99
C ASP A 95 12.68 -19.89 4.82
N ALA A 96 11.86 -20.89 4.49
CA ALA A 96 10.88 -20.80 3.41
C ALA A 96 9.69 -19.89 3.79
N ASP A 97 9.25 -19.92 5.05
CA ASP A 97 8.24 -18.98 5.56
C ASP A 97 8.78 -17.54 5.52
N ALA A 98 10.02 -17.34 5.96
CA ALA A 98 10.68 -16.05 5.95
C ALA A 98 10.85 -15.49 4.52
N MET A 99 11.28 -16.33 3.59
CA MET A 99 11.41 -15.94 2.18
C MET A 99 10.06 -15.54 1.58
N ARG A 100 9.00 -16.30 1.84
CA ARG A 100 7.65 -15.96 1.36
C ARG A 100 7.15 -14.63 1.91
N ASP A 101 7.47 -14.31 3.16
CA ASP A 101 7.10 -13.02 3.74
C ASP A 101 7.83 -11.87 3.05
N MET A 102 9.14 -12.02 2.79
CA MET A 102 9.94 -11.05 2.04
C MET A 102 9.48 -10.87 0.59
N GLU A 103 9.14 -11.95 -0.12
CA GLU A 103 8.54 -11.89 -1.46
C GLU A 103 7.19 -11.14 -1.41
N GLY A 104 6.40 -11.38 -0.37
CA GLY A 104 5.13 -10.70 -0.13
C GLY A 104 5.29 -9.20 0.15
N GLU A 105 6.30 -8.80 0.93
CA GLU A 105 6.64 -7.39 1.16
C GLU A 105 7.11 -6.72 -0.13
N GLN A 106 8.02 -7.35 -0.88
CA GLN A 106 8.48 -6.83 -2.17
C GLN A 106 7.32 -6.64 -3.17
N ALA A 107 6.42 -7.63 -3.26
CA ALA A 107 5.26 -7.55 -4.14
C ALA A 107 4.30 -6.42 -3.73
N ARG A 108 4.04 -6.24 -2.43
CA ARG A 108 3.21 -5.13 -1.92
C ARG A 108 3.86 -3.78 -2.15
N PHE A 109 5.17 -3.69 -2.01
CA PHE A 109 5.95 -2.48 -2.28
C PHE A 109 5.85 -2.09 -3.76
N ALA A 110 6.13 -3.03 -4.67
CA ALA A 110 6.06 -2.81 -6.11
C ALA A 110 4.63 -2.43 -6.56
N ALA A 111 3.61 -3.03 -5.95
CA ALA A 111 2.20 -2.72 -6.19
C ALA A 111 1.72 -1.43 -5.49
N ARG A 112 2.59 -0.72 -4.75
CA ARG A 112 2.27 0.51 -4.00
C ARG A 112 1.11 0.33 -3.01
N LYS A 113 0.99 -0.86 -2.42
CA LYS A 113 -0.07 -1.22 -1.46
C LYS A 113 0.34 -0.97 -0.01
N SER A 114 1.60 -1.23 0.30
CA SER A 114 2.25 -0.91 1.58
C SER A 114 3.75 -0.86 1.35
N PHE A 115 4.48 -0.19 2.23
CA PHE A 115 5.91 -0.01 2.12
C PHE A 115 6.57 -0.45 3.42
N ALA A 116 7.32 -1.55 3.37
CA ALA A 116 8.10 -2.05 4.48
C ALA A 116 9.59 -1.80 4.22
N TYR A 117 10.29 -1.35 5.26
CA TYR A 117 11.70 -1.00 5.22
C TYR A 117 12.43 -1.72 6.33
N GLY A 118 13.55 -2.35 6.00
CA GLY A 118 14.52 -2.80 6.99
C GLY A 118 15.41 -1.64 7.42
N VAL A 119 15.67 -1.53 8.71
CA VAL A 119 16.54 -0.52 9.32
C VAL A 119 17.90 -1.13 9.53
N LEU A 120 18.81 -0.90 8.59
CA LEU A 120 20.14 -1.52 8.60
C LEU A 120 21.16 -0.67 9.35
N THR A 121 22.18 -1.35 9.90
CA THR A 121 23.44 -0.70 10.29
C THR A 121 24.07 0.03 9.09
N PRO A 122 24.94 1.04 9.30
CA PRO A 122 25.52 1.82 8.20
C PRO A 122 26.30 1.00 7.16
N ASP A 123 26.89 -0.11 7.59
CA ASP A 123 27.63 -1.07 6.76
C ASP A 123 26.71 -2.13 6.11
N GLY A 124 25.40 -2.11 6.41
CA GLY A 124 24.43 -3.08 5.90
C GLY A 124 24.56 -4.49 6.46
N SER A 125 25.41 -4.71 7.47
CA SER A 125 25.73 -6.05 7.97
C SER A 125 24.66 -6.65 8.88
N ARG A 126 23.78 -5.83 9.46
CA ARG A 126 22.72 -6.27 10.37
C ARG A 126 21.48 -5.39 10.28
N GLU A 127 20.32 -6.01 10.45
CA GLU A 127 19.06 -5.31 10.68
C GLU A 127 18.86 -5.00 12.17
N ARG A 128 18.52 -3.75 12.44
CA ARG A 128 18.28 -3.19 13.78
C ARG A 128 16.79 -3.20 14.12
N GLY A 129 15.92 -3.28 13.12
CA GLY A 129 14.47 -3.13 13.23
C GLY A 129 13.83 -2.96 11.85
N SER A 130 12.52 -2.77 11.79
CA SER A 130 11.81 -2.45 10.54
C SER A 130 10.77 -1.35 10.73
N VAL A 131 10.44 -0.67 9.64
CA VAL A 131 9.41 0.39 9.57
C VAL A 131 8.41 0.06 8.47
N TYR A 132 7.12 0.13 8.80
CA TYR A 132 6.01 -0.18 7.89
C TYR A 132 5.13 1.04 7.71
N VAL A 133 4.86 1.40 6.47
CA VAL A 133 3.96 2.48 6.06
C VAL A 133 2.82 1.86 5.24
N SER A 134 1.60 1.90 5.75
CA SER A 134 0.43 1.27 5.12
C SER A 134 -0.81 2.15 5.16
N PRO A 135 -1.82 1.93 4.29
CA PRO A 135 -3.09 2.63 4.39
C PRO A 135 -3.70 2.49 5.78
N SER A 136 -4.27 3.56 6.32
CA SER A 136 -4.99 3.47 7.58
C SER A 136 -6.33 2.74 7.41
N PRO A 137 -6.68 1.78 8.28
CA PRO A 137 -8.03 1.26 8.34
C PRO A 137 -9.00 2.22 9.04
N VAL A 138 -8.50 3.17 9.84
CA VAL A 138 -9.28 4.13 10.63
C VAL A 138 -9.56 5.39 9.81
N PRO A 139 -10.84 5.80 9.65
CA PRO A 139 -11.19 7.02 8.94
C PRO A 139 -10.50 8.27 9.48
N GLY A 140 -10.14 9.17 8.57
CA GLY A 140 -9.50 10.44 8.91
C GLY A 140 -7.99 10.38 9.12
N TYR A 141 -7.36 9.20 9.01
CA TYR A 141 -5.91 9.05 8.85
C TYR A 141 -5.61 8.57 7.43
N ASP A 142 -4.56 9.09 6.81
CA ASP A 142 -4.13 8.69 5.47
C ASP A 142 -3.31 7.40 5.53
N ALA A 143 -2.42 7.32 6.52
CA ALA A 143 -1.50 6.21 6.69
C ALA A 143 -1.41 5.79 8.17
N VAL A 144 -0.94 4.56 8.38
CA VAL A 144 -0.47 4.04 9.65
C VAL A 144 0.99 3.67 9.49
N VAL A 145 1.80 4.15 10.42
CA VAL A 145 3.21 3.81 10.54
C VAL A 145 3.43 3.00 11.79
N ARG A 146 4.00 1.81 11.61
CA ARG A 146 4.42 0.92 12.70
C ARG A 146 5.91 0.67 12.56
N LEU A 147 6.57 0.46 13.68
CA LEU A 147 7.99 0.15 13.72
C LEU A 147 8.30 -0.76 14.89
N TRP A 148 9.36 -1.52 14.76
CA TRP A 148 9.98 -2.26 15.84
C TRP A 148 11.49 -2.20 15.71
N VAL A 149 12.18 -2.44 16.82
CA VAL A 149 13.62 -2.67 16.84
C VAL A 149 13.90 -3.99 17.57
N THR A 150 15.07 -4.57 17.33
CA THR A 150 15.50 -5.75 18.08
C THR A 150 15.59 -5.41 19.57
N LYS A 151 15.49 -6.42 20.44
CA LYS A 151 15.59 -6.23 21.90
C LYS A 151 16.90 -5.54 22.31
N ALA A 152 18.00 -5.89 21.67
CA ALA A 152 19.30 -5.28 21.93
C ALA A 152 19.32 -3.77 21.59
N GLU A 153 18.68 -3.38 20.49
CA GLU A 153 18.58 -1.98 20.06
C GLU A 153 17.59 -1.19 20.93
N TYR A 154 16.50 -1.83 21.37
CA TYR A 154 15.59 -1.27 22.35
C TYR A 154 16.31 -0.94 23.66
N ASP A 155 17.08 -1.90 24.20
CA ASP A 155 17.84 -1.71 25.45
C ASP A 155 18.93 -0.64 25.32
N ALA A 156 19.45 -0.42 24.11
CA ALA A 156 20.39 0.64 23.80
C ALA A 156 19.75 2.03 23.62
N GLY A 157 18.41 2.13 23.68
CA GLY A 157 17.67 3.38 23.52
C GLY A 157 17.33 3.76 22.07
N PHE A 158 17.66 2.90 21.09
CA PHE A 158 17.48 3.22 19.67
C PHE A 158 16.02 3.30 19.23
N ASP A 159 15.08 2.61 19.90
CA ASP A 159 13.65 2.65 19.54
C ASP A 159 13.10 4.08 19.54
N ALA A 160 13.44 4.87 20.56
CA ALA A 160 13.00 6.26 20.68
C ALA A 160 13.64 7.15 19.60
N GLU A 161 14.94 6.98 19.36
CA GLU A 161 15.66 7.72 18.31
C GLU A 161 15.11 7.43 16.91
N LEU A 162 14.85 6.15 16.61
CA LEU A 162 14.26 5.73 15.35
C LEU A 162 12.84 6.29 15.21
N TYR A 163 12.04 6.25 16.27
CA TYR A 163 10.68 6.78 16.24
C TYR A 163 10.66 8.27 15.88
N ASP A 164 11.43 9.10 16.59
CA ASP A 164 11.51 10.54 16.34
C ASP A 164 11.98 10.83 14.91
N TRP A 165 12.99 10.10 14.43
CA TRP A 165 13.49 10.24 13.07
C TRP A 165 12.45 9.82 12.03
N VAL A 166 11.74 8.71 12.22
CA VAL A 166 10.69 8.24 11.31
C VAL A 166 9.55 9.26 11.22
N GLN A 167 9.15 9.88 12.34
CA GLN A 167 8.13 10.93 12.30
C GLN A 167 8.58 12.12 11.44
N ALA A 168 9.82 12.56 11.59
CA ALA A 168 10.38 13.66 10.81
C ALA A 168 10.50 13.28 9.31
N TRP A 169 10.98 12.08 9.02
CA TRP A 169 11.11 11.54 7.67
C TRP A 169 9.75 11.44 6.98
N VAL A 170 8.75 10.85 7.63
CA VAL A 170 7.38 10.73 7.10
C VAL A 170 6.78 12.10 6.83
N LYS A 171 6.89 13.04 7.77
CA LYS A 171 6.37 14.40 7.61
C LYS A 171 7.02 15.15 6.43
N LYS A 172 8.29 14.89 6.15
CA LYS A 172 9.06 15.61 5.13
C LYS A 172 8.90 14.99 3.74
N GLU A 173 9.01 13.68 3.64
CA GLU A 173 9.18 12.98 2.36
C GLU A 173 7.89 12.32 1.85
N TRP A 174 6.88 12.10 2.70
CA TRP A 174 5.65 11.40 2.32
C TRP A 174 4.47 12.36 2.10
N PRO A 175 3.51 12.00 1.23
CA PRO A 175 2.42 12.89 0.84
C PRO A 175 1.25 12.92 1.83
N PHE A 176 1.42 12.38 3.04
CA PHE A 176 0.34 12.21 3.99
C PHE A 176 0.11 13.47 4.83
N ALA A 177 -1.15 13.87 4.98
CA ALA A 177 -1.54 14.96 5.87
C ALA A 177 -1.69 14.49 7.32
N LYS A 178 -2.22 13.28 7.55
CA LYS A 178 -2.42 12.72 8.89
C LYS A 178 -1.99 11.27 9.00
N VAL A 179 -1.11 10.98 9.96
CA VAL A 179 -0.49 9.66 10.13
C VAL A 179 -0.76 9.07 11.52
N ALA A 180 -1.28 7.84 11.51
CA ALA A 180 -1.36 6.84 12.57
C ALA A 180 0.00 6.40 13.15
N TYR A 181 0.26 6.52 14.45
CA TYR A 181 1.39 5.83 15.12
C TYR A 181 0.90 5.02 16.32
N PRO A 182 0.21 3.89 16.10
CA PRO A 182 -0.36 3.09 17.17
C PRO A 182 0.73 2.37 17.99
N GLY A 183 0.49 2.24 19.29
CA GLY A 183 1.52 1.79 20.24
C GLY A 183 2.62 2.81 20.52
N ARG A 184 2.48 4.03 20.01
CA ARG A 184 3.38 5.17 20.22
C ARG A 184 2.56 6.41 20.60
N ALA A 185 2.23 7.27 19.63
CA ALA A 185 1.41 8.47 19.87
C ALA A 185 -0.06 8.16 20.19
N ILE A 186 -0.56 6.98 19.80
CA ILE A 186 -1.88 6.48 20.15
C ILE A 186 -1.68 5.16 20.88
N ASP A 187 -2.16 5.03 22.11
CA ASP A 187 -2.08 3.76 22.83
C ASP A 187 -2.91 2.68 22.13
N TRP A 188 -2.56 1.42 22.40
CA TRP A 188 -3.18 0.30 21.70
C TRP A 188 -4.68 0.15 21.96
N ALA A 189 -5.16 0.42 23.16
CA ALA A 189 -6.59 0.29 23.47
C ALA A 189 -7.40 1.33 22.70
N SER A 190 -6.93 2.58 22.66
CA SER A 190 -7.53 3.64 21.85
C SER A 190 -7.51 3.31 20.36
N TRP A 191 -6.39 2.79 19.85
CA TRP A 191 -6.28 2.41 18.44
C TRP A 191 -7.22 1.26 18.06
N ASP A 192 -7.28 0.20 18.88
CA ASP A 192 -8.13 -0.95 18.63
C ASP A 192 -9.62 -0.58 18.65
N ALA A 193 -10.03 0.33 19.54
CA ALA A 193 -11.39 0.87 19.55
C ALA A 193 -11.71 1.61 18.25
N MET A 194 -10.83 2.48 17.77
CA MET A 194 -11.00 3.18 16.49
C MET A 194 -11.11 2.22 15.29
N VAL A 195 -10.35 1.12 15.30
CA VAL A 195 -10.42 0.08 14.26
C VAL A 195 -11.77 -0.66 14.30
N ALA A 196 -12.26 -0.99 15.50
CA ALA A 196 -13.53 -1.70 15.69
C ALA A 196 -14.76 -0.86 15.31
N GLU A 197 -14.69 0.46 15.47
CA GLU A 197 -15.77 1.41 15.12
C GLU A 197 -15.91 1.66 13.62
N LYS A 198 -14.99 1.16 12.79
CA LYS A 198 -15.02 1.37 11.34
C LYS A 198 -16.37 0.91 10.75
N PRO A 199 -17.14 1.81 10.10
CA PRO A 199 -18.36 1.42 9.41
C PRO A 199 -18.04 0.33 8.37
N ARG A 200 -18.84 -0.74 8.36
CA ARG A 200 -18.70 -1.85 7.39
C ARG A 200 -18.88 -1.38 5.95
#